data_AF-A0A1E3Q8J5-F1
#
_entry.id   AF-A0A1E3Q8J5-F1
#
_cell.length_a   1.000
_cell.length_b   1.000
_cell.length_c   1.000
_cell.angle_alpha   90.00
_cell.angle_beta   90.00
_cell.angle_gamma   90.00
#
_symmetry.space_group_name_H-M   'P 1'
#
loop_
_entity.id
_entity.type
_entity.pdbx_description
1 polymer ?
#
loop_
_entity_poly.entity_id
_entity_poly.type
_entity_poly.pdbx_seq_one_letter_code
_entity_poly.pdbx_strand_id
1 'polypeptide(L)'
;MAFDPIESPDFQRIFQDLTISLPFTSRKTLSRRVEEEFESRRAQLIDGLDRACQTISISIDFWTSRNSKSILAVIGHWLTIDFQYQEQVLEFAESVACTVERI
;
A
#
# COMPACT_ATOMS: atom_id res chain seq x y z
N MET A 1 15.81 8.09 -5.95
CA MET A 1 14.64 7.29 -6.38
C MET A 1 14.32 6.23 -5.34
N ALA A 2 13.12 5.65 -5.41
CA ALA A 2 12.72 4.56 -4.51
C ALA A 2 13.73 3.41 -4.57
N PHE A 3 14.08 2.89 -3.38
CA PHE A 3 14.98 1.75 -3.15
C PHE A 3 16.46 1.90 -3.57
N ASP A 4 16.89 3.08 -4.04
CA ASP A 4 18.32 3.36 -4.31
C ASP A 4 19.26 3.08 -3.11
N PRO A 5 18.87 3.37 -1.85
CA PRO A 5 19.79 3.15 -0.73
C PRO A 5 20.26 1.71 -0.57
N ILE A 6 19.53 0.71 -1.07
CA ILE A 6 19.90 -0.71 -0.93
C ILE A 6 21.17 -1.08 -1.70
N GLU A 7 21.45 -0.37 -2.78
CA GLU A 7 22.65 -0.55 -3.60
C GLU A 7 23.82 0.28 -3.07
N SER A 8 23.60 1.14 -2.06
CA SER A 8 24.65 1.93 -1.43
C SER A 8 25.60 1.05 -0.62
N PRO A 9 26.93 1.18 -0.79
CA PRO A 9 27.91 0.49 0.04
C PRO A 9 27.73 0.76 1.54
N ASP A 10 27.40 2.01 1.91
CA ASP A 10 27.23 2.41 3.31
C ASP A 10 26.04 1.69 3.94
N PHE A 11 24.94 1.56 3.19
CA PHE A 11 23.75 0.84 3.65
C PHE A 11 24.05 -0.64 3.84
N GLN A 12 24.73 -1.28 2.88
CA GLN A 12 25.09 -2.70 2.97
C GLN A 12 26.06 -2.97 4.13
N ARG A 13 26.97 -2.04 4.41
CA ARG A 13 27.94 -2.16 5.49
C ARG A 13 27.28 -2.23 6.86
N ILE A 14 26.20 -1.47 7.10
CA ILE A 14 25.42 -1.55 8.35
C ILE A 14 24.95 -2.99 8.62
N PHE A 15 24.44 -3.68 7.59
CA PHE A 15 23.94 -5.05 7.76
C PHE A 15 25.08 -6.07 7.90
N GLN A 16 26.21 -5.85 7.22
CA GLN A 16 27.42 -6.66 7.39
C GLN A 16 27.96 -6.57 8.82
N ASP A 17 28.03 -5.36 9.38
CA ASP A 17 28.49 -5.12 10.76
C ASP A 17 27.54 -5.76 11.79
N LEU A 18 26.24 -5.79 11.49
CA LEU A 18 25.23 -6.47 12.30
C LEU A 18 25.18 -8.00 12.09
N THR A 19 26.01 -8.54 11.19
CA THR A 19 26.01 -9.97 10.81
C THR A 19 24.66 -10.45 10.25
N ILE A 20 23.86 -9.55 9.69
CA ILE A 20 22.54 -9.82 9.10
C ILE A 20 22.70 -9.96 7.59
N SER A 21 22.27 -11.09 7.04
CA SER A 21 22.21 -11.28 5.59
C SER A 21 20.97 -10.58 5.02
N LEU A 22 21.18 -9.59 4.15
CA LEU A 22 20.09 -8.97 3.40
C LEU A 22 19.60 -9.93 2.33
N PRO A 23 18.28 -10.23 2.27
CA PRO A 23 17.73 -11.13 1.25
C PRO A 23 17.70 -10.50 -0.16
N PHE A 24 18.05 -9.21 -0.29
CA PHE A 24 18.11 -8.49 -1.56
C PHE A 24 19.22 -7.42 -1.50
N THR A 25 19.94 -7.28 -2.61
CA THR A 25 21.01 -6.29 -2.79
C THR A 25 20.77 -5.36 -3.96
N SER A 26 19.69 -5.56 -4.72
CA SER A 26 19.32 -4.71 -5.85
C SER A 26 17.95 -4.08 -5.66
N ARG A 27 17.87 -2.80 -6.02
CA ARG A 27 16.63 -2.03 -6.06
C ARG A 27 15.57 -2.67 -6.95
N LYS A 28 15.96 -3.29 -8.06
CA LYS A 28 15.04 -3.92 -9.02
C LYS A 28 14.39 -5.15 -8.41
N THR A 29 15.20 -5.97 -7.73
CA THR A 29 14.71 -7.17 -7.05
C THR A 29 13.74 -6.80 -5.92
N LEU A 30 14.05 -5.76 -5.12
CA LEU A 30 13.12 -5.32 -4.10
C LEU A 30 11.82 -4.76 -4.69
N SER A 31 11.92 -3.89 -5.70
CA SER A 31 10.75 -3.28 -6.34
C SER A 31 9.81 -4.35 -6.89
N ARG A 32 10.35 -5.31 -7.65
CA ARG A 32 9.59 -6.44 -8.19
C ARG A 32 8.93 -7.26 -7.08
N ARG A 33 9.65 -7.54 -5.99
CA ARG A 33 9.10 -8.31 -4.87
C ARG A 33 7.94 -7.59 -4.18
N VAL A 34 8.07 -6.28 -3.97
CA VAL A 34 6.99 -5.47 -3.38
C VAL A 34 5.76 -5.47 -4.30
N GLU A 35 5.96 -5.35 -5.61
CA GLU A 35 4.89 -5.38 -6.60
C GLU A 35 4.20 -6.75 -6.69
N GLU A 36 4.98 -7.84 -6.72
CA GLU A 36 4.44 -9.21 -6.68
C GLU A 36 3.65 -9.48 -5.39
N GLU A 37 4.16 -9.01 -4.25
CA GLU A 37 3.48 -9.14 -2.96
C GLU A 37 2.18 -8.32 -2.92
N PHE A 38 2.22 -7.10 -3.47
CA PHE A 38 1.04 -6.25 -3.58
C PHE A 38 -0.05 -6.91 -4.42
N GLU A 39 0.28 -7.39 -5.63
CA GLU A 39 -0.69 -8.05 -6.51
C GLU A 39 -1.25 -9.34 -5.89
N SER A 40 -0.40 -10.10 -5.20
CA SER A 40 -0.85 -11.30 -4.47
C SER A 40 -1.85 -10.96 -3.36
N ARG A 41 -1.54 -9.95 -2.53
CA ARG A 41 -2.44 -9.49 -1.46
C ARG A 41 -3.72 -8.89 -2.01
N ARG A 42 -3.64 -8.15 -3.12
CA ARG A 42 -4.80 -7.58 -3.81
C ARG A 42 -5.73 -8.67 -4.32
N ALA A 43 -5.20 -9.70 -4.96
CA ALA A 43 -5.99 -10.84 -5.42
C ALA A 43 -6.67 -11.58 -4.25
N GLN A 44 -5.95 -11.80 -3.15
CA GLN A 44 -6.50 -12.42 -1.94
C GLN A 44 -7.62 -11.57 -1.31
N LEU A 45 -7.44 -10.24 -1.28
CA LEU A 45 -8.44 -9.32 -0.76
C LEU A 45 -9.72 -9.36 -1.61
N ILE A 46 -9.59 -9.33 -2.94
CA ILE A 46 -10.74 -9.40 -3.86
C ILE A 46 -11.50 -10.71 -3.67
N ASP A 47 -10.80 -11.85 -3.66
CA ASP A 47 -11.42 -13.17 -3.43
C ASP A 47 -12.06 -13.27 -2.04
N GLY A 48 -11.41 -12.72 -1.01
CA GLY A 48 -11.95 -12.69 0.36
C GLY A 48 -13.20 -11.83 0.48
N LEU A 49 -13.23 -10.66 -0.16
CA LEU A 49 -14.41 -9.79 -0.20
C LEU A 49 -15.56 -10.45 -0.97
N ASP A 50 -15.29 -11.04 -2.14
CA ASP A 50 -16.32 -11.71 -2.96
C ASP A 50 -17.00 -12.88 -2.22
N ARG A 51 -16.21 -13.64 -1.44
CA ARG A 51 -16.73 -14.83 -0.74
C ARG A 51 -17.38 -14.55 0.61
N ALA A 52 -16.80 -13.64 1.39
CA ALA A 52 -17.12 -13.53 2.82
C ALA A 52 -17.74 -12.19 3.22
N CYS A 53 -17.65 -11.16 2.38
CA CYS A 53 -18.13 -9.83 2.73
C CYS A 53 -19.60 -9.66 2.32
N GLN A 54 -20.51 -9.74 3.28
CA GLN A 54 -21.93 -9.42 3.05
C GLN A 54 -22.19 -7.91 2.97
N THR A 55 -21.47 -7.14 3.78
CA THR A 55 -21.65 -5.69 3.89
C THR A 55 -20.30 -5.03 4.09
N ILE A 56 -20.06 -3.94 3.37
CA ILE A 56 -18.86 -3.12 3.49
C ILE A 56 -19.27 -1.66 3.74
N SER A 57 -18.59 -1.01 4.67
CA SER A 57 -18.62 0.43 4.86
C SER A 57 -17.38 1.03 4.21
N ILE A 58 -17.52 2.17 3.57
CA ILE A 58 -16.43 2.86 2.89
C ILE A 58 -16.24 4.22 3.55
N SER A 59 -15.01 4.48 4.00
CA SER A 59 -14.59 5.84 4.36
C SER A 59 -13.68 6.39 3.26
N ILE A 60 -13.80 7.70 3.03
CA ILE A 60 -13.03 8.41 2.02
C ILE A 60 -12.27 9.50 2.74
N ASP A 61 -10.95 9.48 2.61
CA ASP A 61 -10.08 10.56 3.08
C ASP A 61 -9.54 11.31 1.87
N PHE A 62 -9.71 12.62 1.88
CA PHE A 62 -9.27 13.50 0.82
C PHE A 62 -8.55 14.71 1.39
N TRP A 63 -7.28 14.87 1.02
CA TRP A 63 -6.46 15.97 1.50
C TRP A 63 -5.54 16.51 0.41
N THR A 64 -5.14 17.77 0.54
CA THR A 64 -4.06 18.34 -0.26
C THR A 64 -2.78 18.33 0.57
N SER A 65 -1.75 17.66 0.06
CA SER A 65 -0.44 17.61 0.69
C SER A 65 0.29 18.96 0.62
N ARG A 66 1.38 19.09 1.38
CA ARG A 66 2.21 20.31 1.37
C ARG A 66 2.88 20.63 0.03
N ASN A 67 3.08 19.62 -0.82
CA ASN A 67 3.57 19.80 -2.19
C ASN A 67 2.43 20.04 -3.20
N SER A 68 1.27 20.48 -2.73
CA SER A 68 0.09 20.83 -3.53
C SER A 68 -0.45 19.67 -4.38
N LYS A 69 -0.24 18.43 -3.91
CA LYS A 69 -0.83 17.24 -4.53
C LYS A 69 -2.11 16.90 -3.81
N SER A 70 -3.20 16.76 -4.55
CA SER A 70 -4.45 16.26 -3.98
C SER A 70 -4.34 14.75 -3.89
N ILE A 71 -4.64 14.18 -2.73
CA ILE A 71 -4.56 12.76 -2.45
C ILE A 71 -5.94 12.29 -2.01
N LEU A 72 -6.36 11.17 -2.60
CA LEU A 72 -7.59 10.45 -2.27
C LEU A 72 -7.21 9.07 -1.74
N ALA A 73 -7.66 8.74 -0.54
CA ALA A 73 -7.63 7.40 -0.01
C ALA A 73 -9.06 6.87 0.18
N VAL A 74 -9.30 5.65 -0.26
CA VAL A 74 -10.55 4.93 -0.04
C VAL A 74 -10.24 3.76 0.88
N ILE A 75 -10.90 3.71 2.03
CA ILE A 75 -10.72 2.66 3.02
C ILE A 75 -12.02 1.87 3.14
N GLY A 76 -11.91 0.56 3.03
CA GLY A 76 -13.00 -0.38 3.25
C GLY A 76 -12.97 -0.91 4.67
N HIS A 77 -14.14 -0.97 5.30
CA HIS A 77 -14.33 -1.54 6.63
C HIS A 77 -15.44 -2.60 6.55
N TRP A 78 -15.17 -3.81 7.00
CA TRP A 78 -16.16 -4.89 7.00
C TRP A 78 -15.97 -5.82 8.20
N LEU A 79 -16.96 -6.69 8.41
CA LEU A 79 -16.90 -7.77 9.39
C LEU A 79 -16.75 -9.09 8.66
N THR A 80 -15.89 -9.98 9.16
CA THR A 80 -15.85 -11.38 8.71
C THR A 80 -17.07 -12.14 9.23
N ILE A 81 -17.26 -13.36 8.74
CA ILE A 81 -18.30 -14.28 9.25
C ILE A 81 -18.16 -14.57 10.75
N ASP A 82 -16.93 -14.50 11.27
CA ASP A 82 -16.61 -14.66 12.70
C ASP A 82 -16.71 -13.34 13.47
N PHE A 83 -17.40 -12.34 12.91
CA PHE A 83 -17.57 -10.99 13.45
C PHE A 83 -16.24 -10.28 13.77
N GLN A 84 -15.16 -10.63 13.06
CA GLN A 84 -13.88 -9.94 13.21
C GLN A 84 -13.87 -8.71 12.32
N TYR A 85 -13.55 -7.56 12.91
CA TYR A 85 -13.40 -6.31 12.18
C TYR A 85 -12.17 -6.35 11.28
N GLN A 86 -12.35 -5.91 10.04
CA GLN A 86 -11.30 -5.76 9.05
C GLN A 86 -11.35 -4.33 8.48
N GLU A 87 -10.16 -3.78 8.26
CA GLU A 87 -9.96 -2.48 7.64
C GLU A 87 -8.82 -2.60 6.63
N GLN A 88 -9.04 -2.11 5.41
CA GLN A 88 -8.02 -2.13 4.37
C GLN A 88 -8.16 -0.94 3.43
N VAL A 89 -7.02 -0.34 3.05
CA VAL A 89 -6.98 0.65 1.98
C VAL A 89 -7.27 -0.04 0.65
N LEU A 90 -8.34 0.39 -0.01
CA LEU A 90 -8.80 -0.15 -1.29
C LEU A 90 -8.23 0.62 -2.47
N GLU A 91 -8.06 1.93 -2.31
CA GLU A 91 -7.48 2.81 -3.33
C GLU A 91 -6.68 3.93 -2.66
N PHE A 92 -5.58 4.33 -3.30
CA PHE A 92 -4.76 5.47 -2.90
C PHE A 92 -4.22 6.14 -4.16
N ALA A 93 -4.80 7.29 -4.50
CA ALA A 93 -4.52 7.98 -5.75
C ALA A 93 -4.16 9.44 -5.53
N GLU A 94 -3.17 9.93 -6.29
CA GLU A 94 -2.99 11.36 -6.50
C GLU A 94 -4.06 11.85 -7.49
N SER A 95 -4.97 12.72 -7.04
CA SER A 95 -5.97 13.33 -7.91
C SER A 95 -5.39 14.52 -8.66
N VAL A 96 -5.47 14.47 -9.99
CA VAL A 96 -5.01 15.55 -10.89
C VAL A 96 -6.04 16.68 -11.01
N ALA A 97 -7.28 16.47 -10.55
CA ALA A 97 -8.35 17.46 -10.65
C ALA A 97 -9.20 17.50 -9.37
N CYS A 98 -9.10 18.60 -8.63
CA CYS A 98 -10.09 18.98 -7.65
C CYS A 98 -11.10 19.91 -8.33
N THR A 99 -12.11 19.34 -8.99
CA THR A 99 -13.32 20.10 -9.37
C THR A 99 -14.47 19.53 -8.57
N VAL A 100 -14.68 20.06 -7.38
CA VAL A 100 -15.89 19.77 -6.61
C VAL A 100 -16.98 20.66 -7.20
N GLU A 101 -17.77 20.14 -8.14
CA GLU A 101 -19.04 20.78 -8.48
C GLU A 101 -19.97 20.63 -7.27
N ARG A 102 -20.21 21.74 -6.59
CA ARG A 102 -21.25 21.85 -5.57
C ARG A 102 -22.61 21.63 -6.25
N ILE A 103 -23.30 20.55 -5.87
CA ILE A 103 -24.73 20.36 -6.14
C ILE A 103 -25.53 21.29 -5.22
#